data_AF-A0A1V3S6A2-F1
#
_entry.id   AF-A0A1V3S6A2-F1
#
_cell.length_a   1.000
_cell.length_b   1.000
_cell.length_c   1.000
_cell.angle_alpha   90.00
_cell.angle_beta   90.00
_cell.angle_gamma   90.00
#
_symmetry.space_group_name_H-M   'P 1'
#
loop_
_entity.id
_entity.type
_entity.pdbx_description
1 polymer ?
#
loop_
_entity_poly.entity_id
_entity_poly.type
_entity_poly.pdbx_seq_one_letter_code
_entity_poly.pdbx_strand_id
1 'polypeptide(L)'
;MTGFKRSFCRFDLFSAVYDASMKSFLNLNPWRCCALACLATALPAWAQDTATAGSDYVTVNSTGTAPVAAGSNAIAVGTSATASQTNGSAFGVNARALGSSSLAIGQNTVSGNASAGHTIAIGSSAQATGGSSTAIGGNARATGNKGTAFGDTALSSGERSLAIGANSVASSSRSIAMGDFSSATHANAVAIGSGSTTSAAVPTATMDIGGVSYQLSGANPTSVVSFGSAGSERQMIHVGAGRVSAASTDAINGSQLFSAMSATEQQVSSLGTSVTAVDQRVTSVDTRVTTVDSRVTAVDQRVTSVDNRVTAVDSRVTAVDQKVDSVNNRVTAVNARVTAVDRRVTLVDRKVTRLDAEAVKYDTEADGSINRSSITLNPGGDPAQLHNVAPGTATRDAVNLGQMQDATRDVSRQASAGTASAMAMANMPQAQMPGKSMATAAVASYQGETAVAVGVSVLSYDGRRTLKVSGSTDSRKRRGFAVGAGFHW
;
A
#
# COMPACT_ATOMS: atom_id res chain seq x y z
N MET A 1 7.79 -76.13 94.29
CA MET A 1 7.49 -76.77 95.58
C MET A 1 6.20 -77.57 95.42
N THR A 2 6.27 -78.87 95.73
CA THR A 2 5.17 -79.77 96.21
C THR A 2 3.85 -79.80 95.43
N GLY A 3 3.30 -80.92 94.98
CA GLY A 3 3.61 -82.33 95.22
C GLY A 3 2.48 -83.21 94.70
N PHE A 4 2.88 -84.39 94.19
CA PHE A 4 2.20 -85.69 94.16
C PHE A 4 0.71 -85.80 94.56
N LYS A 5 -0.07 -86.48 93.71
CA LYS A 5 -0.88 -87.66 94.13
C LYS A 5 -1.26 -88.53 92.92
N ARG A 6 -0.57 -89.68 92.80
CA ARG A 6 -1.00 -90.86 92.05
C ARG A 6 -1.96 -91.65 92.95
N SER A 7 -3.09 -92.11 92.42
CA SER A 7 -3.95 -93.09 93.08
C SER A 7 -3.79 -94.45 92.39
N PHE A 8 -3.11 -95.35 93.08
CA PHE A 8 -3.16 -96.80 92.89
C PHE A 8 -4.49 -97.32 93.46
N CYS A 9 -5.15 -98.24 92.77
CA CYS A 9 -6.09 -99.17 93.40
C CYS A 9 -5.59 -100.59 93.20
N ARG A 10 -5.90 -101.41 94.20
CA ARG A 10 -5.05 -102.46 94.77
C ARG A 10 -5.58 -103.82 94.32
N PHE A 11 -4.65 -104.72 94.03
CA PHE A 11 -4.86 -106.16 93.94
C PHE A 11 -5.23 -106.69 95.33
N ASP A 12 -6.37 -107.37 95.46
CA ASP A 12 -6.64 -108.27 96.58
C ASP A 12 -6.84 -109.69 96.07
N LEU A 13 -6.01 -110.58 96.60
CA LEU A 13 -6.07 -112.04 96.50
C LEU A 13 -7.34 -112.55 97.20
N PHE A 14 -8.11 -113.41 96.53
CA PHE A 14 -8.87 -114.44 97.23
C PHE A 14 -8.69 -115.78 96.52
N SER A 15 -8.07 -116.70 97.26
CA SER A 15 -7.95 -118.12 96.99
C SER A 15 -9.30 -118.80 97.30
N ALA A 16 -9.77 -119.72 96.45
CA ALA A 16 -10.20 -121.06 96.85
C ALA A 16 -10.96 -121.82 95.73
N VAL A 17 -10.71 -123.13 95.73
CA VAL A 17 -11.51 -124.25 95.17
C VAL A 17 -11.35 -124.56 93.67
N TYR A 18 -10.31 -125.36 93.42
CA TYR A 18 -10.35 -126.51 92.53
C TYR A 18 -11.47 -127.47 92.99
N ASP A 19 -12.45 -127.76 92.14
CA ASP A 19 -13.19 -129.04 92.20
C ASP A 19 -13.30 -129.59 90.77
N ALA A 20 -12.61 -130.69 90.57
CA ALA A 20 -12.66 -131.53 89.39
C ALA A 20 -13.36 -132.82 89.80
N SER A 21 -14.63 -132.98 89.45
CA SER A 21 -15.34 -134.23 89.66
C SER A 21 -16.35 -134.50 88.53
N MET A 22 -16.17 -135.66 87.90
CA MET A 22 -17.09 -136.42 87.04
C MET A 22 -17.12 -136.19 85.53
N LYS A 23 -16.09 -136.77 84.88
CA LYS A 23 -16.31 -137.64 83.71
C LYS A 23 -17.01 -138.93 84.16
N SER A 24 -18.19 -139.21 83.65
CA SER A 24 -18.64 -140.54 83.22
C SER A 24 -20.10 -140.48 82.78
N PHE A 25 -20.34 -140.53 81.46
CA PHE A 25 -21.42 -141.29 80.82
C PHE A 25 -21.34 -141.03 79.30
N LEU A 26 -20.48 -141.83 78.65
CA LEU A 26 -20.56 -142.11 77.21
C LEU A 26 -21.51 -143.29 77.05
N ASN A 27 -22.68 -143.09 76.44
CA ASN A 27 -23.21 -143.98 75.40
C ASN A 27 -24.54 -143.45 74.85
N LEU A 28 -24.54 -142.94 73.62
CA LEU A 28 -25.36 -143.41 72.48
C LEU A 28 -25.44 -142.35 71.36
N ASN A 29 -24.97 -142.77 70.18
CA ASN A 29 -25.22 -142.27 68.81
C ASN A 29 -24.64 -140.92 68.32
N PRO A 30 -23.64 -140.96 67.40
CA PRO A 30 -23.51 -139.94 66.35
C PRO A 30 -24.51 -140.27 65.21
N TRP A 31 -24.68 -139.38 64.22
CA TRP A 31 -25.61 -139.45 63.08
C TRP A 31 -26.99 -138.79 63.30
N ARG A 32 -27.01 -137.46 63.10
CA ARG A 32 -28.12 -136.49 62.90
C ARG A 32 -27.79 -135.25 63.75
N CYS A 33 -27.55 -134.05 63.22
CA CYS A 33 -28.26 -133.33 62.18
C CYS A 33 -27.32 -132.47 61.34
N CYS A 34 -27.28 -132.78 60.05
CA CYS A 34 -26.98 -131.85 58.99
C CYS A 34 -28.31 -131.15 58.64
N ALA A 35 -28.58 -129.96 59.22
CA ALA A 35 -29.66 -129.05 58.81
C ALA A 35 -29.70 -127.83 59.74
N LEU A 36 -28.87 -126.80 59.49
CA LEU A 36 -29.17 -125.38 59.78
C LEU A 36 -28.01 -124.47 59.30
N ALA A 37 -27.72 -124.47 58.01
CA ALA A 37 -26.82 -123.50 57.39
C ALA A 37 -27.49 -122.96 56.12
N CYS A 38 -28.67 -122.37 56.28
CA CYS A 38 -29.36 -121.65 55.22
C CYS A 38 -30.31 -120.62 55.86
N LEU A 39 -29.75 -119.51 56.37
CA LEU A 39 -30.47 -118.24 56.57
C LEU A 39 -29.46 -117.13 56.94
N ALA A 40 -28.61 -116.73 55.99
CA ALA A 40 -27.78 -115.52 56.15
C ALA A 40 -27.54 -114.87 54.78
N THR A 41 -28.61 -114.53 54.08
CA THR A 41 -28.57 -113.57 52.98
C THR A 41 -29.69 -112.56 53.15
N ALA A 42 -29.32 -111.27 53.02
CA ALA A 42 -30.17 -110.09 52.94
C ALA A 42 -30.77 -109.52 54.24
N LEU A 43 -30.01 -108.65 54.91
CA LEU A 43 -30.52 -107.41 55.48
C LEU A 43 -29.56 -106.25 55.10
N PRO A 44 -30.08 -105.06 54.76
CA PRO A 44 -29.29 -103.95 54.23
C PRO A 44 -28.34 -103.44 55.32
N ALA A 45 -27.16 -102.96 54.96
CA ALA A 45 -26.26 -102.29 55.89
C ALA A 45 -26.91 -101.00 56.39
N TRP A 46 -27.63 -101.08 57.50
CA TRP A 46 -28.01 -99.92 58.31
C TRP A 46 -26.72 -99.37 58.91
N ALA A 47 -26.44 -98.12 58.60
CA ALA A 47 -25.39 -97.34 59.25
C ALA A 47 -25.50 -97.50 60.77
N GLN A 48 -24.48 -98.11 61.39
CA GLN A 48 -24.31 -98.06 62.83
C GLN A 48 -23.81 -96.67 63.20
N ASP A 49 -24.73 -95.81 63.64
CA ASP A 49 -24.40 -94.63 64.41
C ASP A 49 -24.20 -95.04 65.87
N THR A 50 -23.02 -95.58 66.17
CA THR A 50 -22.58 -95.78 67.54
C THR A 50 -21.96 -94.48 68.04
N ALA A 51 -22.78 -93.64 68.67
CA ALA A 51 -22.32 -92.60 69.59
C ALA A 51 -21.72 -93.27 70.84
N THR A 52 -20.56 -93.92 70.67
CA THR A 52 -19.74 -94.42 71.77
C THR A 52 -18.85 -93.28 72.24
N ALA A 53 -18.75 -93.10 73.56
CA ALA A 53 -17.92 -92.11 74.22
C ALA A 53 -16.54 -91.97 73.54
N GLY A 54 -16.26 -90.75 73.06
CA GLY A 54 -14.94 -90.20 72.73
C GLY A 54 -14.03 -91.07 71.89
N SER A 55 -14.06 -90.92 70.56
CA SER A 55 -12.80 -91.07 69.83
C SER A 55 -11.88 -89.91 70.23
N ASP A 56 -10.60 -90.17 70.54
CA ASP A 56 -9.65 -89.14 71.00
C ASP A 56 -9.51 -87.96 70.01
N TYR A 57 -9.88 -88.18 68.74
CA TYR A 57 -9.69 -87.22 67.66
C TYR A 57 -10.99 -86.56 67.16
N VAL A 58 -12.18 -87.17 67.34
CA VAL A 58 -13.49 -86.63 66.92
C VAL A 58 -14.56 -86.89 67.98
N THR A 59 -15.14 -85.81 68.51
CA THR A 59 -16.27 -85.88 69.43
C THR A 59 -17.49 -85.22 68.80
N VAL A 60 -18.66 -85.87 68.90
CA VAL A 60 -19.93 -85.36 68.36
C VAL A 60 -20.94 -85.31 69.49
N ASN A 61 -21.47 -84.11 69.77
CA ASN A 61 -22.54 -83.89 70.74
C ASN A 61 -23.75 -83.30 70.02
N SER A 62 -24.57 -84.16 69.41
CA SER A 62 -25.74 -83.75 68.63
C SER A 62 -26.92 -84.70 68.85
N THR A 63 -28.12 -84.13 68.84
CA THR A 63 -29.40 -84.86 68.89
C THR A 63 -30.22 -84.74 67.59
N GLY A 64 -29.67 -84.10 66.56
CA GLY A 64 -30.39 -83.87 65.29
C GLY A 64 -30.26 -85.03 64.29
N THR A 65 -30.82 -84.85 63.09
CA THR A 65 -30.78 -85.86 62.02
C THR A 65 -29.35 -86.21 61.61
N ALA A 66 -29.10 -87.51 61.37
CA ALA A 66 -27.79 -88.03 60.97
C ALA A 66 -27.31 -87.44 59.62
N PRO A 67 -25.99 -87.27 59.43
CA PRO A 67 -25.43 -86.89 58.13
C PRO A 67 -25.61 -88.00 57.08
N VAL A 68 -25.61 -87.61 55.80
CA VAL A 68 -25.77 -88.50 54.64
C VAL A 68 -24.60 -88.34 53.68
N ALA A 69 -23.71 -89.33 53.63
CA ALA A 69 -22.66 -89.46 52.61
C ALA A 69 -23.10 -90.47 51.53
N ALA A 70 -23.88 -90.03 50.55
CA ALA A 70 -24.48 -90.89 49.53
C ALA A 70 -23.54 -91.20 48.35
N GLY A 71 -22.57 -90.31 48.07
CA GLY A 71 -21.61 -90.49 46.99
C GLY A 71 -20.46 -91.43 47.34
N SER A 72 -19.82 -92.02 46.32
CA SER A 72 -18.57 -92.79 46.51
C SER A 72 -17.46 -91.88 47.04
N ASN A 73 -16.69 -92.34 48.04
CA ASN A 73 -15.64 -91.55 48.73
C ASN A 73 -16.13 -90.21 49.31
N ALA A 74 -17.42 -90.10 49.65
CA ALA A 74 -17.98 -88.89 50.21
C ALA A 74 -17.72 -88.79 51.73
N ILE A 75 -17.61 -87.55 52.22
CA ILE A 75 -17.47 -87.24 53.64
C ILE A 75 -18.64 -86.34 54.04
N ALA A 76 -19.38 -86.69 55.09
CA ALA A 76 -20.44 -85.86 55.65
C ALA A 76 -20.31 -85.82 57.18
N VAL A 77 -20.08 -84.63 57.75
CA VAL A 77 -19.85 -84.43 59.19
C VAL A 77 -20.73 -83.28 59.67
N GLY A 78 -21.61 -83.54 60.64
CA GLY A 78 -22.53 -82.56 61.23
C GLY A 78 -24.01 -82.90 60.98
N THR A 79 -24.89 -82.34 61.81
CA THR A 79 -26.33 -82.61 61.74
C THR A 79 -26.90 -82.28 60.35
N SER A 80 -27.60 -83.24 59.73
CA SER A 80 -28.18 -83.10 58.40
C SER A 80 -27.18 -82.72 57.29
N ALA A 81 -25.87 -82.87 57.52
CA ALA A 81 -24.87 -82.65 56.49
C ALA A 81 -25.07 -83.68 55.36
N THR A 82 -25.01 -83.27 54.11
CA THR A 82 -25.27 -84.14 52.95
C THR A 82 -24.16 -84.00 51.93
N ALA A 83 -23.51 -85.11 51.56
CA ALA A 83 -22.60 -85.22 50.44
C ALA A 83 -23.18 -86.19 49.40
N SER A 84 -23.70 -85.66 48.30
CA SER A 84 -24.59 -86.41 47.37
C SER A 84 -23.87 -87.13 46.23
N GLN A 85 -22.69 -86.65 45.82
CA GLN A 85 -21.96 -87.16 44.64
C GLN A 85 -20.54 -87.61 45.00
N THR A 86 -19.87 -88.27 44.05
CA THR A 86 -18.51 -88.81 44.20
C THR A 86 -17.52 -87.74 44.70
N ASN A 87 -16.67 -88.10 45.68
CA ASN A 87 -15.68 -87.22 46.32
C ASN A 87 -16.26 -85.94 46.94
N GLY A 88 -17.57 -85.88 47.23
CA GLY A 88 -18.19 -84.74 47.90
C GLY A 88 -17.84 -84.70 49.39
N SER A 89 -17.57 -83.50 49.92
CA SER A 89 -17.20 -83.30 51.33
C SER A 89 -18.05 -82.21 51.96
N ALA A 90 -18.88 -82.56 52.95
CA ALA A 90 -19.76 -81.65 53.68
C ALA A 90 -19.40 -81.63 55.17
N PHE A 91 -19.13 -80.45 55.71
CA PHE A 91 -18.79 -80.23 57.12
C PHE A 91 -19.66 -79.11 57.70
N GLY A 92 -20.47 -79.40 58.72
CA GLY A 92 -21.33 -78.44 59.42
C GLY A 92 -22.83 -78.77 59.35
N VAL A 93 -23.62 -78.07 60.17
CA VAL A 93 -25.08 -78.29 60.25
C VAL A 93 -25.75 -77.88 58.93
N ASN A 94 -26.51 -78.79 58.31
CA ASN A 94 -27.13 -78.61 56.99
C ASN A 94 -26.13 -78.24 55.87
N ALA A 95 -24.84 -78.57 56.01
CA ALA A 95 -23.88 -78.40 54.92
C ALA A 95 -24.18 -79.37 53.77
N ARG A 96 -24.22 -78.88 52.53
CA ARG A 96 -24.67 -79.67 51.36
C ARG A 96 -23.64 -79.62 50.24
N ALA A 97 -22.83 -80.66 50.13
CA ALA A 97 -21.94 -80.92 49.00
C ALA A 97 -22.69 -81.73 47.93
N LEU A 98 -23.39 -81.02 47.04
CA LEU A 98 -24.32 -81.61 46.06
C LEU A 98 -23.66 -81.95 44.72
N GLY A 99 -22.50 -81.36 44.41
CA GLY A 99 -21.74 -81.60 43.18
C GLY A 99 -20.67 -82.70 43.31
N SER A 100 -20.26 -83.33 42.20
CA SER A 100 -19.07 -84.20 42.21
C SER A 100 -17.83 -83.39 42.59
N SER A 101 -16.96 -83.95 43.43
CA SER A 101 -15.74 -83.27 43.93
C SER A 101 -16.02 -81.89 44.54
N SER A 102 -17.17 -81.73 45.22
CA SER A 102 -17.56 -80.47 45.86
C SER A 102 -17.18 -80.44 47.34
N LEU A 103 -16.85 -79.26 47.85
CA LEU A 103 -16.55 -79.01 49.26
C LEU A 103 -17.53 -78.00 49.84
N ALA A 104 -18.24 -78.34 50.91
CA ALA A 104 -19.15 -77.48 51.65
C ALA A 104 -18.72 -77.44 53.13
N ILE A 105 -18.33 -76.28 53.65
CA ILE A 105 -17.90 -76.10 55.05
C ILE A 105 -18.64 -74.93 55.69
N GLY A 106 -19.46 -75.21 56.69
CA GLY A 106 -20.22 -74.22 57.46
C GLY A 106 -21.72 -74.50 57.48
N GLN A 107 -22.42 -73.83 58.38
CA GLN A 107 -23.87 -73.99 58.54
C GLN A 107 -24.61 -73.58 57.26
N ASN A 108 -25.58 -74.39 56.81
CA ASN A 108 -26.44 -74.12 55.65
C ASN A 108 -25.67 -73.83 54.34
N THR A 109 -24.43 -74.34 54.20
CA THR A 109 -23.65 -74.18 52.98
C THR A 109 -24.18 -75.04 51.85
N VAL A 110 -24.10 -74.55 50.62
CA VAL A 110 -24.44 -75.31 49.41
C VAL A 110 -23.28 -75.23 48.43
N SER A 111 -22.65 -76.37 48.15
CA SER A 111 -21.59 -76.50 47.17
C SER A 111 -22.04 -77.43 46.05
N GLY A 112 -22.15 -76.87 44.85
CA GLY A 112 -22.53 -77.57 43.64
C GLY A 112 -24.01 -77.88 43.52
N ASN A 113 -24.33 -78.64 42.50
CA ASN A 113 -25.65 -79.25 42.25
C ASN A 113 -25.45 -80.49 41.37
N ALA A 114 -26.54 -81.17 40.97
CA ALA A 114 -26.48 -82.38 40.14
C ALA A 114 -25.64 -82.21 38.86
N SER A 115 -25.62 -81.02 38.27
CA SER A 115 -24.92 -80.70 37.02
C SER A 115 -23.67 -79.83 37.20
N ALA A 116 -23.34 -79.43 38.44
CA ALA A 116 -22.24 -78.53 38.78
C ALA A 116 -21.33 -79.17 39.84
N GLY A 117 -20.18 -79.69 39.42
CA GLY A 117 -19.13 -80.22 40.29
C GLY A 117 -17.90 -79.31 40.39
N HIS A 118 -16.89 -79.77 41.14
CA HIS A 118 -15.62 -79.07 41.41
C HIS A 118 -15.80 -77.72 42.12
N THR A 119 -16.76 -77.63 43.03
CA THR A 119 -17.14 -76.38 43.70
C THR A 119 -16.61 -76.32 45.13
N ILE A 120 -16.40 -75.11 45.63
CA ILE A 120 -15.98 -74.87 47.02
C ILE A 120 -16.90 -73.83 47.64
N ALA A 121 -17.61 -74.17 48.73
CA ALA A 121 -18.42 -73.24 49.52
C ALA A 121 -17.95 -73.29 50.98
N ILE A 122 -17.47 -72.16 51.51
CA ILE A 122 -16.95 -72.06 52.89
C ILE A 122 -17.54 -70.82 53.57
N GLY A 123 -18.17 -70.99 54.73
CA GLY A 123 -18.79 -69.90 55.51
C GLY A 123 -20.29 -70.10 55.71
N SER A 124 -20.88 -69.52 56.75
CA SER A 124 -22.31 -69.70 57.02
C SER A 124 -23.17 -69.23 55.84
N SER A 125 -24.06 -70.10 55.34
CA SER A 125 -24.95 -69.85 54.20
C SER A 125 -24.25 -69.52 52.87
N ALA A 126 -22.96 -69.85 52.73
CA ALA A 126 -22.24 -69.71 51.46
C ALA A 126 -22.79 -70.66 50.38
N GLN A 127 -22.84 -70.20 49.14
CA GLN A 127 -23.43 -70.90 48.01
C GLN A 127 -22.51 -70.85 46.78
N ALA A 128 -21.89 -71.97 46.43
CA ALA A 128 -21.11 -72.14 45.20
C ALA A 128 -21.87 -73.06 44.24
N THR A 129 -22.86 -72.52 43.52
CA THR A 129 -23.79 -73.32 42.69
C THR A 129 -23.46 -73.31 41.20
N GLY A 130 -22.55 -72.43 40.75
CA GLY A 130 -22.00 -72.51 39.40
C GLY A 130 -21.03 -73.69 39.26
N GLY A 131 -20.94 -74.31 38.08
CA GLY A 131 -19.93 -75.34 37.83
C GLY A 131 -18.52 -74.80 38.07
N SER A 132 -17.65 -75.55 38.76
CA SER A 132 -16.29 -75.12 39.08
C SER A 132 -16.19 -73.76 39.80
N SER A 133 -17.20 -73.37 40.58
CA SER A 133 -17.26 -72.09 41.29
C SER A 133 -16.70 -72.16 42.71
N THR A 134 -16.29 -71.02 43.27
CA THR A 134 -15.79 -70.89 44.63
C THR A 134 -16.50 -69.75 45.37
N ALA A 135 -17.12 -70.03 46.51
CA ALA A 135 -17.74 -69.06 47.40
C ALA A 135 -17.13 -69.17 48.80
N ILE A 136 -16.48 -68.12 49.28
CA ILE A 136 -15.83 -68.08 50.61
C ILE A 136 -16.28 -66.81 51.34
N GLY A 137 -16.94 -66.97 52.49
CA GLY A 137 -17.52 -65.88 53.28
C GLY A 137 -18.96 -66.17 53.69
N GLY A 138 -19.43 -65.50 54.75
CA GLY A 138 -20.85 -65.57 55.13
C GLY A 138 -21.73 -65.10 53.97
N ASN A 139 -22.78 -65.84 53.63
CA ASN A 139 -23.68 -65.49 52.53
C ASN A 139 -23.01 -65.25 51.16
N ALA A 140 -21.75 -65.65 50.96
CA ALA A 140 -21.07 -65.50 49.67
C ALA A 140 -21.74 -66.38 48.61
N ARG A 141 -21.93 -65.86 47.39
CA ARG A 141 -22.68 -66.51 46.32
C ARG A 141 -21.91 -66.52 45.01
N ALA A 142 -21.34 -67.67 44.66
CA ALA A 142 -20.76 -67.93 43.35
C ALA A 142 -21.74 -68.77 42.52
N THR A 143 -22.62 -68.09 41.78
CA THR A 143 -23.69 -68.71 40.99
C THR A 143 -23.34 -68.82 39.50
N GLY A 144 -22.40 -67.99 39.03
CA GLY A 144 -21.84 -68.09 37.69
C GLY A 144 -20.91 -69.30 37.53
N ASN A 145 -20.93 -69.96 36.37
CA ASN A 145 -19.98 -71.02 36.04
C ASN A 145 -18.55 -70.46 36.08
N LYS A 146 -17.63 -71.13 36.79
CA LYS A 146 -16.26 -70.67 37.08
C LYS A 146 -16.20 -69.32 37.78
N GLY A 147 -17.28 -68.93 38.47
CA GLY A 147 -17.35 -67.72 39.28
C GLY A 147 -16.61 -67.88 40.61
N THR A 148 -16.01 -66.80 41.09
CA THR A 148 -15.38 -66.76 42.41
C THR A 148 -15.95 -65.60 43.22
N ALA A 149 -16.54 -65.89 44.37
CA ALA A 149 -17.02 -64.91 45.35
C ALA A 149 -16.24 -65.06 46.65
N PHE A 150 -15.55 -64.01 47.09
CA PHE A 150 -14.75 -63.98 48.31
C PHE A 150 -15.11 -62.76 49.15
N GLY A 151 -15.70 -62.96 50.32
CA GLY A 151 -16.18 -61.91 51.22
C GLY A 151 -17.62 -62.13 51.64
N ASP A 152 -18.03 -61.50 52.75
CA ASP A 152 -19.42 -61.58 53.21
C ASP A 152 -20.37 -61.00 52.16
N THR A 153 -21.41 -61.74 51.78
CA THR A 153 -22.42 -61.31 50.80
C THR A 153 -21.86 -61.01 49.39
N ALA A 154 -20.60 -61.37 49.11
CA ALA A 154 -20.01 -61.24 47.77
C ALA A 154 -20.79 -62.07 46.74
N LEU A 155 -21.07 -61.51 45.57
CA LEU A 155 -21.87 -62.12 44.52
C LEU A 155 -21.09 -62.19 43.20
N SER A 156 -20.73 -63.39 42.78
CA SER A 156 -20.21 -63.70 41.44
C SER A 156 -21.28 -64.50 40.69
N SER A 157 -22.11 -63.80 39.91
CA SER A 157 -23.19 -64.43 39.10
C SER A 157 -22.89 -64.48 37.60
N GLY A 158 -21.94 -63.68 37.13
CA GLY A 158 -21.45 -63.77 35.76
C GLY A 158 -20.60 -65.02 35.50
N GLU A 159 -20.62 -65.53 34.27
CA GLU A 159 -19.72 -66.61 33.85
C GLU A 159 -18.26 -66.16 33.89
N ARG A 160 -17.37 -66.92 34.54
CA ARG A 160 -15.96 -66.56 34.80
C ARG A 160 -15.78 -65.21 35.51
N SER A 161 -16.74 -64.78 36.34
CA SER A 161 -16.63 -63.51 37.07
C SER A 161 -15.88 -63.67 38.39
N LEU A 162 -15.38 -62.56 38.93
CA LEU A 162 -14.65 -62.52 40.20
C LEU A 162 -15.19 -61.39 41.07
N ALA A 163 -15.66 -61.70 42.27
CA ALA A 163 -16.11 -60.75 43.27
C ALA A 163 -15.28 -60.93 44.55
N ILE A 164 -14.49 -59.92 44.93
CA ILE A 164 -13.66 -59.92 46.14
C ILE A 164 -13.99 -58.69 46.98
N GLY A 165 -14.35 -58.89 48.24
CA GLY A 165 -14.77 -57.84 49.17
C GLY A 165 -16.23 -58.01 49.59
N ALA A 166 -16.59 -57.51 50.76
CA ALA A 166 -17.96 -57.61 51.24
C ALA A 166 -18.92 -56.87 50.29
N ASN A 167 -20.09 -57.43 50.05
CA ASN A 167 -21.09 -56.86 49.14
C ASN A 167 -20.58 -56.58 47.70
N SER A 168 -19.44 -57.14 47.28
CA SER A 168 -18.95 -56.98 45.92
C SER A 168 -19.82 -57.75 44.93
N VAL A 169 -20.09 -57.19 43.76
CA VAL A 169 -21.00 -57.77 42.76
C VAL A 169 -20.33 -57.84 41.40
N ALA A 170 -20.09 -59.05 40.90
CA ALA A 170 -19.59 -59.32 39.55
C ALA A 170 -20.64 -60.14 38.78
N SER A 171 -21.58 -59.44 38.15
CA SER A 171 -22.81 -60.02 37.58
C SER A 171 -22.77 -60.27 36.08
N SER A 172 -21.71 -59.83 35.39
CA SER A 172 -21.55 -59.99 33.95
C SER A 172 -20.44 -60.99 33.59
N SER A 173 -20.46 -61.53 32.37
CA SER A 173 -19.41 -62.49 31.95
C SER A 173 -18.02 -61.85 32.00
N ARG A 174 -17.04 -62.56 32.58
CA ARG A 174 -15.65 -62.13 32.76
C ARG A 174 -15.49 -60.79 33.50
N SER A 175 -16.49 -60.35 34.25
CA SER A 175 -16.41 -59.11 35.03
C SER A 175 -15.64 -59.34 36.33
N ILE A 176 -14.90 -58.32 36.79
CA ILE A 176 -14.14 -58.36 38.04
C ILE A 176 -14.57 -57.21 38.94
N ALA A 177 -15.02 -57.51 40.16
CA ALA A 177 -15.34 -56.53 41.20
C ALA A 177 -14.42 -56.78 42.39
N MET A 178 -13.55 -55.83 42.71
CA MET A 178 -12.59 -55.92 43.81
C MET A 178 -12.71 -54.71 44.73
N GLY A 179 -13.20 -54.92 45.94
CA GLY A 179 -13.45 -53.89 46.95
C GLY A 179 -14.86 -54.01 47.55
N ASP A 180 -15.02 -53.52 48.78
CA ASP A 180 -16.32 -53.47 49.46
C ASP A 180 -17.33 -52.63 48.67
N PHE A 181 -18.52 -53.16 48.39
CA PHE A 181 -19.54 -52.57 47.50
C PHE A 181 -19.09 -52.30 46.06
N SER A 182 -17.97 -52.86 45.58
CA SER A 182 -17.60 -52.74 44.17
C SER A 182 -18.60 -53.50 43.28
N SER A 183 -18.95 -52.93 42.12
CA SER A 183 -19.98 -53.47 41.23
C SER A 183 -19.54 -53.45 39.77
N ALA A 184 -19.28 -54.64 39.22
CA ALA A 184 -18.92 -54.86 37.84
C ALA A 184 -20.07 -55.56 37.09
N THR A 185 -20.94 -54.74 36.48
CA THR A 185 -22.18 -55.18 35.81
C THR A 185 -22.06 -55.26 34.29
N HIS A 186 -20.90 -54.94 33.72
CA HIS A 186 -20.61 -54.97 32.29
C HIS A 186 -19.61 -56.08 31.94
N ALA A 187 -19.77 -56.72 30.78
CA ALA A 187 -18.92 -57.83 30.37
C ALA A 187 -17.45 -57.39 30.19
N ASN A 188 -16.51 -58.24 30.65
CA ASN A 188 -15.06 -57.95 30.63
C ASN A 188 -14.62 -56.68 31.38
N ALA A 189 -15.51 -56.03 32.15
CA ALA A 189 -15.20 -54.80 32.86
C ALA A 189 -14.65 -55.10 34.26
N VAL A 190 -13.85 -54.16 34.78
CA VAL A 190 -13.19 -54.28 36.09
C VAL A 190 -13.59 -53.09 36.96
N ALA A 191 -14.16 -53.32 38.13
CA ALA A 191 -14.32 -52.33 39.19
C ALA A 191 -13.27 -52.58 40.28
N ILE A 192 -12.42 -51.60 40.55
CA ILE A 192 -11.35 -51.68 41.55
C ILE A 192 -11.54 -50.60 42.60
N GLY A 193 -11.51 -50.98 43.87
CA GLY A 193 -11.71 -50.12 45.03
C GLY A 193 -13.14 -50.15 45.55
N SER A 194 -13.30 -49.72 46.81
CA SER A 194 -14.60 -49.72 47.48
C SER A 194 -15.60 -48.79 46.77
N GLY A 195 -16.83 -49.24 46.57
CA GLY A 195 -17.91 -48.49 45.91
C GLY A 195 -17.71 -48.23 44.41
N SER A 196 -16.66 -48.77 43.79
CA SER A 196 -16.40 -48.55 42.36
C SER A 196 -17.44 -49.26 41.50
N THR A 197 -17.95 -48.58 40.47
CA THR A 197 -18.97 -49.11 39.56
C THR A 197 -18.50 -49.06 38.12
N THR A 198 -18.68 -50.13 37.35
CA THR A 198 -18.38 -50.09 35.90
C THR A 198 -19.52 -49.47 35.11
N SER A 199 -19.20 -48.94 33.93
CA SER A 199 -20.14 -48.43 32.94
C SER A 199 -19.80 -48.99 31.56
N ALA A 200 -20.69 -48.81 30.57
CA ALA A 200 -20.39 -49.17 29.19
C ALA A 200 -19.17 -48.38 28.68
N ALA A 201 -18.33 -49.03 27.87
CA ALA A 201 -17.24 -48.36 27.19
C ALA A 201 -17.80 -47.36 26.16
N VAL A 202 -17.21 -46.17 26.10
CA VAL A 202 -17.63 -45.11 25.17
C VAL A 202 -16.60 -45.01 24.05
N PRO A 203 -16.96 -45.34 22.79
CA PRO A 203 -16.09 -45.10 21.65
C PRO A 203 -15.87 -43.61 21.39
N THR A 204 -14.61 -43.22 21.30
CA THR A 204 -14.18 -41.82 21.08
C THR A 204 -13.13 -41.81 19.99
N ALA A 205 -13.56 -41.61 18.75
CA ALA A 205 -12.67 -41.64 17.59
C ALA A 205 -11.88 -40.34 17.37
N THR A 206 -12.45 -39.21 17.78
CA THR A 206 -11.89 -37.89 17.52
C THR A 206 -11.92 -36.98 18.74
N MET A 207 -11.05 -35.97 18.72
CA MET A 207 -11.05 -34.84 19.63
C MET A 207 -10.91 -33.56 18.83
N ASP A 208 -11.77 -32.58 19.09
CA ASP A 208 -11.69 -31.26 18.45
C ASP A 208 -10.96 -30.27 19.35
N ILE A 209 -9.89 -29.67 18.85
CA ILE A 209 -9.13 -28.62 19.55
C ILE A 209 -9.03 -27.41 18.62
N GLY A 210 -9.56 -26.27 19.04
CA GLY A 210 -9.49 -25.03 18.26
C GLY A 210 -10.14 -25.12 16.86
N GLY A 211 -11.16 -25.97 16.70
CA GLY A 211 -11.82 -26.21 15.42
C GLY A 211 -11.12 -27.22 14.50
N VAL A 212 -10.03 -27.85 14.95
CA VAL A 212 -9.32 -28.91 14.22
C VAL A 212 -9.63 -30.27 14.86
N SER A 213 -10.06 -31.23 14.05
CA SER A 213 -10.32 -32.61 14.50
C SER A 213 -9.07 -33.47 14.46
N TYR A 214 -8.73 -34.07 15.59
CA TYR A 214 -7.62 -35.02 15.74
C TYR A 214 -8.18 -36.44 15.87
N GLN A 215 -7.61 -37.38 15.10
CA GLN A 215 -7.94 -38.80 15.21
C GLN A 215 -7.20 -39.40 16.40
N LEU A 216 -7.92 -40.19 17.22
CA LEU A 216 -7.37 -40.84 18.40
C LEU A 216 -7.11 -42.33 18.13
N SER A 217 -5.97 -42.83 18.61
CA SER A 217 -5.74 -44.28 18.69
C SER A 217 -6.60 -44.88 19.80
N GLY A 218 -7.00 -46.15 19.66
CA GLY A 218 -7.83 -46.84 20.64
C GLY A 218 -9.30 -46.40 20.64
N ALA A 219 -9.80 -45.84 19.54
CA ALA A 219 -11.14 -45.27 19.38
C ALA A 219 -12.32 -46.17 19.80
N ASN A 220 -12.15 -47.50 19.78
CA ASN A 220 -13.21 -48.49 20.02
C ASN A 220 -12.87 -49.40 21.22
N PRO A 221 -12.91 -48.89 22.46
CA PRO A 221 -12.73 -49.72 23.65
C PRO A 221 -13.90 -50.71 23.80
N THR A 222 -13.60 -51.95 24.20
CA THR A 222 -14.61 -53.00 24.40
C THR A 222 -15.06 -53.16 25.85
N SER A 223 -14.29 -52.65 26.81
CA SER A 223 -14.63 -52.62 28.24
C SER A 223 -13.87 -51.49 28.96
N VAL A 224 -14.11 -51.36 30.26
CA VAL A 224 -13.48 -50.33 31.11
C VAL A 224 -12.85 -50.94 32.36
N VAL A 225 -11.83 -50.26 32.88
CA VAL A 225 -11.39 -50.39 34.27
C VAL A 225 -11.87 -49.15 35.00
N SER A 226 -12.79 -49.34 35.95
CA SER A 226 -13.31 -48.28 36.80
C SER A 226 -12.58 -48.27 38.14
N PHE A 227 -12.06 -47.11 38.50
CA PHE A 227 -11.41 -46.87 39.79
C PHE A 227 -12.33 -46.16 40.78
N GLY A 228 -13.62 -45.97 40.48
CA GLY A 228 -14.56 -45.23 41.32
C GLY A 228 -15.98 -45.25 40.79
N SER A 229 -16.77 -44.27 41.23
CA SER A 229 -18.12 -43.99 40.75
C SER A 229 -18.25 -42.49 40.47
N ALA A 230 -19.32 -42.08 39.80
CA ALA A 230 -19.59 -40.65 39.58
C ALA A 230 -19.63 -39.91 40.92
N GLY A 231 -18.83 -38.84 41.06
CA GLY A 231 -18.68 -38.06 42.30
C GLY A 231 -17.80 -38.71 43.36
N SER A 232 -17.12 -39.82 43.05
CA SER A 232 -16.15 -40.49 43.93
C SER A 232 -14.98 -41.02 43.09
N GLU A 233 -14.42 -40.14 42.26
CA GLU A 233 -13.27 -40.39 41.42
C GLU A 233 -11.99 -40.54 42.26
N ARG A 234 -11.03 -41.32 41.76
CA ARG A 234 -9.74 -41.55 42.42
C ARG A 234 -8.59 -41.08 41.53
N GLN A 235 -7.53 -40.61 42.17
CA GLN A 235 -6.27 -40.33 41.48
C GLN A 235 -5.57 -41.64 41.11
N MET A 236 -4.96 -41.67 39.93
CA MET A 236 -3.98 -42.68 39.55
C MET A 236 -2.57 -42.09 39.76
N ILE A 237 -1.84 -42.62 40.73
CA ILE A 237 -0.52 -42.09 41.13
C ILE A 237 0.61 -43.04 40.74
N HIS A 238 1.83 -42.51 40.64
CA HIS A 238 3.04 -43.24 40.21
C HIS A 238 2.93 -43.85 38.80
N VAL A 239 2.20 -43.17 37.92
CA VAL A 239 2.12 -43.50 36.50
C VAL A 239 3.42 -43.07 35.82
N GLY A 240 4.17 -44.04 35.30
CA GLY A 240 5.33 -43.77 34.44
C GLY A 240 4.94 -42.99 33.19
N ALA A 241 5.90 -42.31 32.55
CA ALA A 241 5.61 -41.55 31.34
C ALA A 241 5.13 -42.50 30.22
N GLY A 242 3.95 -42.24 29.67
CA GLY A 242 3.42 -42.98 28.52
C GLY A 242 4.18 -42.64 27.24
N ARG A 243 4.12 -43.49 26.21
CA ARG A 243 4.67 -43.11 24.90
C ARG A 243 3.82 -42.00 24.30
N VAL A 244 4.46 -40.97 23.74
CA VAL A 244 3.78 -39.88 23.03
C VAL A 244 3.97 -40.10 21.52
N SER A 245 3.00 -40.76 20.90
CA SER A 245 2.97 -41.01 19.45
C SER A 245 1.53 -41.14 18.95
N ALA A 246 1.30 -40.98 17.65
CA ALA A 246 -0.04 -41.03 17.05
C ALA A 246 -0.78 -42.36 17.26
N ALA A 247 -0.05 -43.46 17.46
CA ALA A 247 -0.62 -44.78 17.69
C ALA A 247 -0.73 -45.16 19.18
N SER A 248 -0.25 -44.31 20.10
CA SER A 248 -0.16 -44.64 21.52
C SER A 248 -1.53 -44.76 22.17
N THR A 249 -1.67 -45.74 23.06
CA THR A 249 -2.83 -45.95 23.94
C THR A 249 -2.39 -45.97 25.41
N ASP A 250 -1.22 -45.43 25.71
CA ASP A 250 -0.66 -45.37 27.06
C ASP A 250 -1.27 -44.20 27.84
N ALA A 251 -1.40 -44.33 29.17
CA ALA A 251 -1.76 -43.21 30.02
C ALA A 251 -0.66 -42.14 30.02
N ILE A 252 -1.05 -40.86 29.97
CA ILE A 252 -0.14 -39.72 30.07
C ILE A 252 -0.09 -39.25 31.52
N ASN A 253 1.10 -38.98 32.05
CA ASN A 253 1.26 -38.42 33.39
C ASN A 253 1.45 -36.89 33.36
N GLY A 254 1.41 -36.26 34.54
CA GLY A 254 1.49 -34.80 34.65
C GLY A 254 2.77 -34.16 34.11
N SER A 255 3.93 -34.85 34.17
CA SER A 255 5.18 -34.27 33.68
C SER A 255 5.21 -34.13 32.17
N GLN A 256 4.60 -35.08 31.44
CA GLN A 256 4.49 -35.02 29.99
C GLN A 256 3.60 -33.87 29.52
N LEU A 257 2.43 -33.70 30.15
CA LEU A 257 1.54 -32.59 29.85
C LEU A 257 2.22 -31.25 30.18
N PHE A 258 2.88 -31.17 31.34
CA PHE A 258 3.64 -29.99 31.73
C PHE A 258 4.73 -29.65 30.70
N SER A 259 5.53 -30.63 30.26
CA SER A 259 6.57 -30.41 29.24
C SER A 259 6.00 -29.90 27.90
N ALA A 260 4.87 -30.45 27.44
CA ALA A 260 4.23 -30.00 26.21
C ALA A 260 3.70 -28.55 26.33
N MET A 261 3.10 -28.20 27.48
CA MET A 261 2.63 -26.84 27.75
C MET A 261 3.79 -25.85 27.88
N SER A 262 4.87 -26.20 28.57
CA SER A 262 6.07 -25.35 28.68
C SER A 262 6.74 -25.11 27.32
N ALA A 263 6.78 -26.12 26.44
CA ALA A 263 7.29 -25.93 25.07
C ALA A 263 6.41 -24.94 24.28
N THR A 264 5.09 -25.01 24.44
CA THR A 264 4.15 -24.08 23.82
C THR A 264 4.32 -22.65 24.37
N GLU A 265 4.48 -22.51 25.68
CA GLU A 265 4.74 -21.21 26.34
C GLU A 265 6.03 -20.55 25.82
N GLN A 266 7.10 -21.33 25.62
CA GLN A 266 8.34 -20.83 25.02
C GLN A 266 8.12 -20.34 23.58
N GLN A 267 7.33 -21.05 22.78
CA GLN A 267 6.98 -20.60 21.42
C GLN A 267 6.22 -19.28 21.45
N VAL A 268 5.22 -19.13 22.32
CA VAL A 268 4.46 -17.89 22.48
C VAL A 268 5.36 -16.73 22.93
N SER A 269 6.30 -16.98 23.85
CA SER A 269 7.29 -15.99 24.27
C SER A 269 8.19 -15.54 23.11
N SER A 270 8.65 -16.46 22.27
CA SER A 270 9.45 -16.14 21.07
C SER A 270 8.67 -15.33 20.03
N LEU A 271 7.36 -15.56 19.93
CA LEU A 271 6.49 -14.73 19.10
C LEU A 271 6.37 -13.33 19.69
N GLY A 272 6.24 -13.21 21.02
CA GLY A 272 6.22 -11.93 21.72
C GLY A 272 7.45 -11.07 21.42
N THR A 273 8.65 -11.63 21.47
CA THR A 273 9.89 -10.89 21.14
C THR A 273 9.94 -10.45 19.68
N SER A 274 9.45 -11.29 18.76
CA SER A 274 9.35 -10.95 17.34
C SER A 274 8.38 -9.79 17.10
N VAL A 275 7.23 -9.78 17.81
CA VAL A 275 6.25 -8.69 17.76
C VAL A 275 6.86 -7.39 18.29
N THR A 276 7.60 -7.42 19.41
CA THR A 276 8.33 -6.25 19.91
C THR A 276 9.35 -5.74 18.89
N ALA A 277 10.07 -6.61 18.19
CA ALA A 277 11.01 -6.19 17.14
C ALA A 277 10.30 -5.53 15.95
N VAL A 278 9.12 -6.02 15.56
CA VAL A 278 8.28 -5.38 14.54
C VAL A 278 7.81 -4.01 15.02
N ASP A 279 7.38 -3.88 16.27
CA ASP A 279 6.94 -2.62 16.87
C ASP A 279 8.05 -1.55 16.86
N GLN A 280 9.29 -1.93 17.20
CA GLN A 280 10.46 -1.04 17.10
C GLN A 280 10.76 -0.61 15.66
N ARG A 281 10.59 -1.52 14.69
CA ARG A 281 10.74 -1.18 13.26
C ARG A 281 9.66 -0.21 12.81
N VAL A 282 8.42 -0.40 13.23
CA VAL A 282 7.31 0.51 12.93
C VAL A 282 7.60 1.89 13.53
N THR A 283 8.09 1.97 14.76
CA THR A 283 8.52 3.21 15.40
C THR A 283 9.65 3.90 14.60
N SER A 284 10.65 3.16 14.12
CA SER A 284 11.71 3.71 13.26
C SER A 284 11.15 4.24 11.93
N VAL A 285 10.20 3.53 11.32
CA VAL A 285 9.52 4.01 10.11
C VAL A 285 8.76 5.30 10.39
N ASP A 286 8.06 5.39 11.52
CA ASP A 286 7.30 6.57 11.92
C ASP A 286 8.20 7.82 12.07
N THR A 287 9.36 7.68 12.72
CA THR A 287 10.34 8.78 12.83
C THR A 287 10.90 9.21 11.46
N ARG A 288 11.12 8.26 10.54
CA ARG A 288 11.58 8.55 9.17
C ARG A 288 10.51 9.27 8.38
N VAL A 289 9.24 8.87 8.52
CA VAL A 289 8.10 9.54 7.88
C VAL A 289 7.98 10.97 8.39
N THR A 290 8.08 11.18 9.71
CA THR A 290 8.11 12.53 10.33
C THR A 290 9.24 13.41 9.78
N THR A 291 10.43 12.82 9.58
CA THR A 291 11.57 13.53 8.98
C THR A 291 11.32 13.91 7.52
N VAL A 292 10.71 12.99 6.75
CA VAL A 292 10.32 13.26 5.36
C VAL A 292 9.26 14.37 5.30
N ASP A 293 8.28 14.35 6.20
CA ASP A 293 7.23 15.38 6.28
C ASP A 293 7.80 16.78 6.54
N SER A 294 8.76 16.88 7.46
CA SER A 294 9.51 18.12 7.72
C SER A 294 10.29 18.60 6.49
N ARG A 295 10.91 17.68 5.73
CA ARG A 295 11.62 18.00 4.49
C ARG A 295 10.67 18.47 3.39
N VAL A 296 9.51 17.85 3.25
CA VAL A 296 8.48 18.26 2.29
C VAL A 296 7.99 19.66 2.63
N THR A 297 7.72 19.95 3.91
CA THR A 297 7.36 21.30 4.38
C THR A 297 8.44 22.34 4.02
N ALA A 298 9.72 22.02 4.21
CA ALA A 298 10.81 22.92 3.84
C ALA A 298 10.91 23.14 2.31
N VAL A 299 10.66 22.09 1.51
CA VAL A 299 10.57 22.21 0.05
C VAL A 299 9.40 23.10 -0.35
N ASP A 300 8.25 22.96 0.29
CA ASP A 300 7.05 23.76 0.04
C ASP A 300 7.30 25.26 0.29
N GLN A 301 7.98 25.60 1.39
CA GLN A 301 8.42 26.99 1.65
C GLN A 301 9.39 27.52 0.59
N ARG A 302 10.33 26.67 0.12
CA ARG A 302 11.26 27.07 -0.94
C ARG A 302 10.55 27.30 -2.27
N VAL A 303 9.58 26.47 -2.62
CA VAL A 303 8.75 26.64 -3.82
C VAL A 303 7.97 27.96 -3.72
N THR A 304 7.36 28.24 -2.57
CA THR A 304 6.68 29.52 -2.31
C THR A 304 7.62 30.72 -2.46
N SER A 305 8.86 30.63 -1.97
CA SER A 305 9.86 31.70 -2.16
C SER A 305 10.25 31.90 -3.62
N VAL A 306 10.40 30.81 -4.38
CA VAL A 306 10.66 30.86 -5.82
C VAL A 306 9.48 31.50 -6.56
N ASP A 307 8.25 31.13 -6.21
CA ASP A 307 7.02 31.68 -6.81
C ASP A 307 6.92 33.20 -6.62
N ASN A 308 7.20 33.69 -5.41
CA ASN A 308 7.29 35.12 -5.12
C ASN A 308 8.38 35.82 -5.96
N ARG A 309 9.55 35.18 -6.13
CA ARG A 309 10.64 35.73 -6.96
C ARG A 309 10.26 35.79 -8.44
N VAL A 310 9.58 34.76 -8.94
CA VAL A 310 9.09 34.71 -10.32
C VAL A 310 8.06 35.83 -10.54
N THR A 311 7.11 35.99 -9.62
CA THR A 311 6.12 37.10 -9.65
C THR A 311 6.80 38.48 -9.67
N ALA A 312 7.85 38.67 -8.87
CA ALA A 312 8.62 39.91 -8.87
C ALA A 312 9.38 40.14 -10.19
N VAL A 313 9.90 39.07 -10.80
CA VAL A 313 10.53 39.15 -12.13
C VAL A 313 9.49 39.49 -13.19
N ASP A 314 8.30 38.88 -13.15
CA ASP A 314 7.20 39.14 -14.08
C ASP A 314 6.76 40.62 -14.05
N SER A 315 6.63 41.18 -12.86
CA SER A 315 6.35 42.61 -12.67
C SER A 315 7.46 43.50 -13.26
N ARG A 316 8.74 43.11 -13.10
CA ARG A 316 9.88 43.85 -13.67
C ARG A 316 9.91 43.78 -15.19
N VAL A 317 9.59 42.62 -15.78
CA VAL A 317 9.50 42.44 -17.24
C VAL A 317 8.39 43.32 -17.79
N THR A 318 7.20 43.30 -17.19
CA THR A 318 6.08 44.19 -17.56
C THR A 318 6.48 45.66 -17.54
N ALA A 319 7.22 46.10 -16.51
CA ALA A 319 7.71 47.49 -16.43
C ALA A 319 8.76 47.82 -17.51
N VAL A 320 9.58 46.85 -17.90
CA VAL A 320 10.52 47.00 -19.03
C VAL A 320 9.75 47.09 -20.35
N ASP A 321 8.74 46.26 -20.58
CA ASP A 321 7.90 46.31 -21.78
C ASP A 321 7.27 47.70 -21.96
N GLN A 322 6.69 48.25 -20.89
CA GLN A 322 6.14 49.62 -20.92
C GLN A 322 7.19 50.69 -21.26
N LYS A 323 8.42 50.55 -20.76
CA LYS A 323 9.53 51.45 -21.10
C LYS A 323 9.92 51.31 -22.56
N VAL A 324 9.98 50.09 -23.09
CA VAL A 324 10.26 49.82 -24.51
C VAL A 324 9.18 50.44 -25.38
N ASP A 325 7.90 50.30 -25.03
CA ASP A 325 6.78 50.96 -25.74
C ASP A 325 6.90 52.48 -25.73
N SER A 326 7.23 53.07 -24.58
CA SER A 326 7.49 54.51 -24.45
C SER A 326 8.64 54.97 -25.37
N VAL A 327 9.73 54.20 -25.41
CA VAL A 327 10.85 54.46 -26.32
C VAL A 327 10.42 54.32 -27.77
N ASN A 328 9.67 53.29 -28.15
CA ASN A 328 9.15 53.10 -29.50
C ASN A 328 8.27 54.26 -29.95
N ASN A 329 7.40 54.76 -29.07
CA ASN A 329 6.58 55.94 -29.34
C ASN A 329 7.44 57.20 -29.56
N ARG A 330 8.48 57.39 -28.74
CA ARG A 330 9.43 58.50 -28.91
C ARG A 330 10.20 58.39 -30.24
N VAL A 331 10.68 57.19 -30.59
CA VAL A 331 11.36 56.94 -31.87
C VAL A 331 10.42 57.21 -33.04
N THR A 332 9.17 56.77 -32.97
CA THR A 332 8.14 57.04 -33.98
C THR A 332 7.91 58.54 -34.15
N ALA A 333 7.79 59.29 -33.04
CA ALA A 333 7.66 60.75 -33.07
C ALA A 333 8.90 61.43 -33.66
N VAL A 334 10.10 60.95 -33.33
CA VAL A 334 11.36 61.45 -33.93
C VAL A 334 11.39 61.15 -35.43
N ASN A 335 11.02 59.95 -35.88
CA ASN A 335 10.94 59.61 -37.30
C ASN A 335 9.97 60.51 -38.07
N ALA A 336 8.81 60.82 -37.48
CA ALA A 336 7.87 61.77 -38.05
C ALA A 336 8.47 63.18 -38.17
N ARG A 337 9.19 63.65 -37.12
CA ARG A 337 9.90 64.93 -37.15
C ARG A 337 11.01 64.95 -38.21
N VAL A 338 11.80 63.89 -38.32
CA VAL A 338 12.85 63.75 -39.34
C VAL A 338 12.24 63.77 -40.74
N THR A 339 11.14 63.05 -40.98
CA THR A 339 10.40 63.09 -42.26
C THR A 339 9.88 64.49 -42.59
N ALA A 340 9.39 65.23 -41.59
CA ALA A 340 8.95 66.61 -41.78
C ALA A 340 10.12 67.55 -42.10
N VAL A 341 11.26 67.37 -41.44
CA VAL A 341 12.50 68.10 -41.76
C VAL A 341 12.98 67.76 -43.16
N ASP A 342 12.99 66.48 -43.53
CA ASP A 342 13.37 66.01 -44.87
C ASP A 342 12.53 66.71 -45.95
N ARG A 343 11.19 66.72 -45.80
CA ARG A 343 10.29 67.48 -46.70
C ARG A 343 10.59 68.97 -46.75
N ARG A 344 10.91 69.60 -45.60
CA ARG A 344 11.29 71.02 -45.54
C ARG A 344 12.59 71.26 -46.28
N VAL A 345 13.59 70.39 -46.11
CA VAL A 345 14.87 70.44 -46.81
C VAL A 345 14.64 70.27 -48.31
N THR A 346 13.84 69.30 -48.76
CA THR A 346 13.48 69.16 -50.19
C THR A 346 12.79 70.42 -50.73
N LEU A 347 11.96 71.08 -49.94
CA LEU A 347 11.27 72.30 -50.37
C LEU A 347 12.21 73.50 -50.44
N VAL A 348 13.14 73.61 -49.48
CA VAL A 348 14.22 74.60 -49.53
C VAL A 348 15.11 74.34 -50.74
N ASP A 349 15.49 73.08 -50.98
CA ASP A 349 16.28 72.66 -52.13
C ASP A 349 15.62 73.10 -53.45
N ARG A 350 14.33 72.80 -53.65
CA ARG A 350 13.57 73.29 -54.81
C ARG A 350 13.50 74.82 -54.91
N LYS A 351 13.35 75.53 -53.78
CA LYS A 351 13.35 77.00 -53.76
C LYS A 351 14.71 77.55 -54.18
N VAL A 352 15.79 76.95 -53.70
CA VAL A 352 17.16 77.31 -54.09
C VAL A 352 17.38 77.00 -55.57
N THR A 353 16.98 75.83 -56.07
CA THR A 353 17.06 75.51 -57.51
C THR A 353 16.27 76.50 -58.36
N ARG A 354 15.08 76.91 -57.93
CA ARG A 354 14.28 77.91 -58.64
C ARG A 354 14.95 79.29 -58.63
N LEU A 355 15.39 79.77 -57.47
CA LEU A 355 16.14 81.02 -57.38
C LEU A 355 17.41 80.97 -58.24
N ASP A 356 18.08 79.82 -58.28
CA ASP A 356 19.25 79.61 -59.12
C ASP A 356 18.92 79.65 -60.62
N ALA A 357 17.73 79.23 -61.04
CA ALA A 357 17.28 79.33 -62.43
C ALA A 357 16.72 80.73 -62.81
N GLU A 358 16.13 81.46 -61.86
CA GLU A 358 15.47 82.76 -62.11
C GLU A 358 16.38 83.97 -61.86
N ALA A 359 17.45 83.82 -61.08
CA ALA A 359 18.36 84.93 -60.79
C ALA A 359 19.19 85.32 -62.03
N VAL A 360 19.34 86.63 -62.24
CA VAL A 360 20.34 87.15 -63.18
C VAL A 360 21.72 86.90 -62.59
N LYS A 361 22.53 86.14 -63.31
CA LYS A 361 23.88 85.76 -62.89
C LYS A 361 24.91 86.47 -63.75
N TYR A 362 26.08 86.69 -63.14
CA TYR A 362 27.29 86.94 -63.91
C TYR A 362 27.63 85.70 -64.73
N ASP A 363 28.23 85.91 -65.90
CA ASP A 363 28.76 84.81 -66.68
C ASP A 363 29.87 84.10 -65.90
N THR A 364 30.04 82.81 -66.14
CA THR A 364 31.15 82.04 -65.56
C THR A 364 32.24 81.83 -66.60
N GLU A 365 33.50 81.92 -66.19
CA GLU A 365 34.64 81.57 -67.04
C GLU A 365 34.75 80.04 -67.21
N ALA A 366 35.58 79.60 -68.15
CA ALA A 366 35.75 78.18 -68.47
C ALA A 366 36.33 77.35 -67.29
N ASP A 367 36.96 78.00 -66.32
CA ASP A 367 37.47 77.40 -65.08
C ASP A 367 36.44 77.35 -63.94
N GLY A 368 35.22 77.85 -64.18
CA GLY A 368 34.14 77.91 -63.20
C GLY A 368 34.15 79.14 -62.28
N SER A 369 35.10 80.08 -62.45
CA SER A 369 35.11 81.35 -61.71
C SER A 369 34.04 82.32 -62.22
N ILE A 370 33.60 83.26 -61.37
CA ILE A 370 32.54 84.22 -61.69
C ILE A 370 33.14 85.43 -62.42
N ASN A 371 32.77 85.64 -63.69
CA ASN A 371 33.15 86.82 -64.46
C ASN A 371 32.26 88.02 -64.11
N ARG A 372 32.72 88.82 -63.14
CA ARG A 372 31.99 90.01 -62.66
C ARG A 372 31.88 91.17 -63.66
N SER A 373 32.48 91.05 -64.84
CA SER A 373 32.43 92.06 -65.89
C SER A 373 31.43 91.73 -67.00
N SER A 374 30.85 90.52 -67.01
CA SER A 374 29.91 90.08 -68.04
C SER A 374 28.63 89.50 -67.44
N ILE A 375 27.50 89.88 -68.03
CA ILE A 375 26.18 89.34 -67.73
C ILE A 375 25.52 89.02 -69.07
N THR A 376 25.31 87.74 -69.35
CA THR A 376 24.48 87.28 -70.46
C THR A 376 23.09 86.96 -69.94
N LEU A 377 22.06 87.62 -70.49
CA LEU A 377 20.67 87.31 -70.14
C LEU A 377 20.21 86.08 -70.92
N ASN A 378 19.74 85.06 -70.20
CA ASN A 378 19.26 83.79 -70.76
C ASN A 378 20.29 83.11 -71.70
N PRO A 379 21.50 82.75 -71.19
CA PRO A 379 22.55 82.18 -72.03
C PRO A 379 22.09 80.90 -72.75
N GLY A 380 22.05 80.94 -74.08
CA GLY A 380 21.61 79.83 -74.94
C GLY A 380 20.11 79.80 -75.28
N GLY A 381 19.31 80.74 -74.76
CA GLY A 381 17.89 80.88 -75.07
C GLY A 381 17.54 82.14 -75.87
N ASP A 382 16.25 82.45 -75.97
CA ASP A 382 15.76 83.63 -76.68
C ASP A 382 16.22 84.94 -76.01
N PRO A 383 16.56 85.98 -76.80
CA PRO A 383 16.96 87.29 -76.28
C PRO A 383 15.88 87.91 -75.38
N ALA A 384 16.28 88.37 -74.20
CA ALA A 384 15.38 89.03 -73.26
C ALA A 384 15.25 90.54 -73.55
N GLN A 385 14.02 91.06 -73.54
CA GLN A 385 13.78 92.51 -73.57
C GLN A 385 14.02 93.11 -72.18
N LEU A 386 14.81 94.18 -72.10
CA LEU A 386 14.84 95.03 -70.90
C LEU A 386 13.76 96.11 -71.01
N HIS A 387 12.77 96.05 -70.13
CA HIS A 387 11.75 97.08 -69.98
C HIS A 387 12.03 97.95 -68.75
N ASN A 388 11.36 99.10 -68.67
CA ASN A 388 11.48 100.05 -67.57
C ASN A 388 12.92 100.60 -67.39
N VAL A 389 13.65 100.78 -68.49
CA VAL A 389 14.97 101.42 -68.50
C VAL A 389 14.77 102.93 -68.52
N ALA A 390 15.04 103.57 -67.38
CA ALA A 390 15.05 105.02 -67.25
C ALA A 390 16.10 105.65 -68.21
N PRO A 391 15.93 106.91 -68.64
CA PRO A 391 16.92 107.58 -69.47
C PRO A 391 18.29 107.57 -68.79
N GLY A 392 19.33 107.10 -69.48
CA GLY A 392 20.69 107.09 -68.98
C GLY A 392 21.21 108.51 -68.75
N THR A 393 21.79 108.76 -67.58
CA THR A 393 22.30 110.09 -67.19
C THR A 393 23.83 110.12 -67.11
N ALA A 394 24.47 108.94 -67.00
CA ALA A 394 25.91 108.76 -67.04
C ALA A 394 26.36 107.98 -68.28
N THR A 395 27.66 108.04 -68.60
CA THR A 395 28.26 107.41 -69.79
C THR A 395 28.20 105.88 -69.81
N ARG A 396 27.92 105.23 -68.68
CA ARG A 396 27.83 103.76 -68.54
C ARG A 396 26.40 103.26 -68.29
N ASP A 397 25.42 104.17 -68.33
CA ASP A 397 24.02 103.78 -68.22
C ASP A 397 23.55 103.20 -69.56
N ALA A 398 22.59 102.29 -69.51
CA ALA A 398 21.89 101.87 -70.72
C ALA A 398 21.10 103.06 -71.28
N VAL A 399 21.31 103.39 -72.55
CA VAL A 399 20.49 104.39 -73.25
C VAL A 399 19.15 103.78 -73.62
N ASN A 400 18.05 104.50 -73.38
CA ASN A 400 16.73 104.03 -73.78
C ASN A 400 16.34 104.54 -75.19
N LEU A 401 15.32 103.93 -75.80
CA LEU A 401 14.91 104.26 -77.18
C LEU A 401 14.50 105.73 -77.36
N GLY A 402 13.94 106.35 -76.31
CA GLY A 402 13.57 107.77 -76.32
C GLY A 402 14.78 108.68 -76.53
N GLN A 403 15.88 108.41 -75.81
CA GLN A 403 17.12 109.20 -75.94
C GLN A 403 17.76 109.11 -77.33
N MET A 404 17.71 107.94 -77.98
CA MET A 404 18.27 107.75 -79.33
C MET A 404 17.44 108.46 -80.42
N GLN A 405 16.12 108.45 -80.27
CA GLN A 405 15.22 109.10 -81.23
C GLN A 405 15.35 110.62 -81.19
N ASP A 406 15.57 111.21 -80.02
CA ASP A 406 15.77 112.66 -79.88
C ASP A 406 17.10 113.14 -80.45
N ALA A 407 18.19 112.39 -80.22
CA ALA A 407 19.51 112.70 -80.80
C ALA A 407 19.50 112.72 -82.34
N THR A 408 18.75 111.81 -82.97
CA THR A 408 18.71 111.67 -84.43
C THR A 408 17.96 112.82 -85.12
N ARG A 409 16.95 113.39 -84.48
CA ARG A 409 16.10 114.47 -85.05
C ARG A 409 16.77 115.85 -85.02
N ASP A 410 17.78 116.07 -84.20
CA ASP A 410 18.46 117.38 -84.10
C ASP A 410 19.52 117.58 -85.21
N VAL A 411 20.28 116.53 -85.54
CA VAL A 411 21.32 116.55 -86.57
C VAL A 411 20.75 116.86 -87.96
N SER A 412 19.62 116.24 -88.32
CA SER A 412 19.00 116.43 -89.64
C SER A 412 18.56 117.87 -89.88
N ARG A 413 18.03 118.56 -88.86
CA ARG A 413 17.53 119.94 -88.99
C ARG A 413 18.64 120.98 -89.08
N GLN A 414 19.80 120.69 -88.51
CA GLN A 414 20.97 121.57 -88.57
C GLN A 414 21.64 121.64 -89.95
N ALA A 415 21.59 120.55 -90.74
CA ALA A 415 22.19 120.50 -92.07
C ALA A 415 21.42 121.35 -93.09
N SER A 416 20.08 121.30 -93.07
CA SER A 416 19.23 121.98 -94.06
C SER A 416 19.32 123.52 -94.00
N ALA A 417 19.56 124.10 -92.83
CA ALA A 417 19.65 125.55 -92.64
C ALA A 417 20.95 126.15 -93.21
N GLY A 418 22.07 125.44 -93.13
CA GLY A 418 23.36 125.90 -93.64
C GLY A 418 23.38 126.06 -95.17
N THR A 419 22.65 125.20 -95.90
CA THR A 419 22.57 125.26 -97.37
C THR A 419 21.77 126.48 -97.84
N ALA A 420 20.72 126.88 -97.11
CA ALA A 420 19.94 128.08 -97.43
C ALA A 420 20.81 129.35 -97.36
N SER A 421 21.71 129.46 -96.36
CA SER A 421 22.64 130.60 -96.19
C SER A 421 23.59 130.79 -97.37
N ALA A 422 24.11 129.69 -97.92
CA ALA A 422 25.01 129.74 -99.08
C ALA A 422 24.29 130.23 -100.36
N MET A 423 23.04 129.77 -100.58
CA MET A 423 22.25 130.21 -101.74
C MET A 423 21.91 131.71 -101.66
N ALA A 424 21.65 132.23 -100.46
CA ALA A 424 21.36 133.65 -100.27
C ALA A 424 22.58 134.52 -100.61
N MET A 425 23.80 134.12 -100.25
CA MET A 425 25.01 134.91 -100.51
C MET A 425 25.43 134.93 -101.99
N ALA A 426 25.13 133.86 -102.75
CA ALA A 426 25.53 133.74 -104.15
C ALA A 426 24.77 134.70 -105.08
N ASN A 427 23.48 134.95 -104.82
CA ASN A 427 22.59 135.72 -105.71
C ASN A 427 22.67 137.24 -105.53
N MET A 428 23.71 137.75 -104.88
CA MET A 428 23.82 139.19 -104.59
C MET A 428 24.46 139.96 -105.77
N PRO A 429 23.84 141.03 -106.31
CA PRO A 429 24.44 141.87 -107.34
C PRO A 429 25.73 142.58 -106.88
N GLN A 430 26.51 143.12 -107.81
CA GLN A 430 27.78 143.80 -107.53
C GLN A 430 27.80 145.19 -108.17
N ALA A 431 28.47 146.16 -107.52
CA ALA A 431 28.61 147.54 -108.00
C ALA A 431 29.34 147.61 -109.35
N GLN A 432 28.77 148.30 -110.34
CA GLN A 432 29.27 148.37 -111.72
C GLN A 432 29.78 149.76 -112.16
N MET A 433 29.66 150.81 -111.33
CA MET A 433 30.02 152.19 -111.70
C MET A 433 31.24 152.70 -110.91
N PRO A 434 32.26 153.28 -111.57
CA PRO A 434 33.48 153.77 -110.90
C PRO A 434 33.17 154.83 -109.85
N GLY A 435 33.78 154.69 -108.66
CA GLY A 435 33.60 155.62 -107.54
C GLY A 435 32.29 155.48 -106.76
N LYS A 436 31.46 154.47 -107.05
CA LYS A 436 30.17 154.21 -106.36
C LYS A 436 30.22 152.92 -105.52
N SER A 437 29.43 152.92 -104.44
CA SER A 437 29.19 151.78 -103.55
C SER A 437 27.77 151.24 -103.75
N MET A 438 27.59 149.91 -103.73
CA MET A 438 26.30 149.22 -103.82
C MET A 438 26.09 148.34 -102.59
N ALA A 439 25.00 148.57 -101.87
CA ALA A 439 24.49 147.64 -100.87
C ALA A 439 23.46 146.70 -101.53
N THR A 440 23.54 145.42 -101.20
CA THR A 440 22.69 144.36 -101.73
C THR A 440 22.14 143.51 -100.59
N ALA A 441 20.95 142.98 -100.79
CA ALA A 441 20.34 141.99 -99.93
C ALA A 441 19.74 140.90 -100.82
N ALA A 442 19.86 139.65 -100.38
CA ALA A 442 19.29 138.49 -101.05
C ALA A 442 18.70 137.53 -100.01
N VAL A 443 17.69 136.77 -100.41
CA VAL A 443 17.01 135.80 -99.55
C VAL A 443 16.95 134.48 -100.29
N ALA A 444 17.15 133.37 -99.60
CA ALA A 444 17.03 132.03 -100.16
C ALA A 444 16.36 131.07 -99.16
N SER A 445 15.76 130.00 -99.67
CA SER A 445 15.10 128.96 -98.86
C SER A 445 15.46 127.55 -99.34
N TYR A 446 15.66 126.62 -98.41
CA TYR A 446 15.95 125.21 -98.68
C TYR A 446 15.32 124.29 -97.62
N GLN A 447 14.50 123.32 -98.05
CA GLN A 447 13.78 122.34 -97.21
C GLN A 447 13.12 122.91 -95.94
N GLY A 448 12.40 124.03 -96.07
CA GLY A 448 11.67 124.67 -94.97
C GLY A 448 12.53 125.55 -94.06
N GLU A 449 13.84 125.60 -94.28
CA GLU A 449 14.74 126.58 -93.66
C GLU A 449 14.96 127.77 -94.63
N THR A 450 15.18 128.96 -94.08
CA THR A 450 15.33 130.21 -94.84
C THR A 450 16.57 130.94 -94.40
N ALA A 451 17.25 131.61 -95.32
CA ALA A 451 18.38 132.44 -95.00
C ALA A 451 18.37 133.77 -95.75
N VAL A 452 18.91 134.78 -95.10
CA VAL A 452 19.02 136.14 -95.62
C VAL A 452 20.50 136.49 -95.68
N ALA A 453 20.92 137.06 -96.80
CA ALA A 453 22.25 137.56 -97.00
C ALA A 453 22.22 139.06 -97.29
N VAL A 454 23.16 139.80 -96.72
CA VAL A 454 23.37 141.23 -96.93
C VAL A 454 24.83 141.46 -97.26
N GLY A 455 25.10 142.40 -98.15
CA GLY A 455 26.45 142.56 -98.66
C GLY A 455 26.66 143.89 -99.34
N VAL A 456 27.88 144.39 -99.25
CA VAL A 456 28.27 145.69 -99.78
C VAL A 456 29.40 145.45 -100.76
N SER A 457 29.29 146.09 -101.92
CA SER A 457 30.33 146.09 -102.93
C SER A 457 30.71 147.49 -103.34
N VAL A 458 31.99 147.73 -103.62
CA VAL A 458 32.52 149.04 -104.01
C VAL A 458 33.44 148.89 -105.21
N LEU A 459 33.37 149.84 -106.15
CA LEU A 459 34.27 149.94 -107.30
C LEU A 459 35.10 151.24 -107.18
N SER A 460 36.42 151.11 -107.22
CA SER A 460 37.40 152.21 -107.09
C SER A 460 37.16 153.33 -108.11
N TYR A 461 37.58 154.56 -107.79
CA TYR A 461 37.36 155.76 -108.62
C TYR A 461 38.06 155.70 -109.98
N ASP A 462 39.18 155.01 -110.07
CA ASP A 462 39.88 154.71 -111.34
C ASP A 462 39.19 153.61 -112.15
N GLY A 463 38.11 153.01 -111.63
CA GLY A 463 37.38 151.91 -112.25
C GLY A 463 38.09 150.56 -112.20
N ARG A 464 39.24 150.45 -111.54
CA ARG A 464 40.11 149.26 -111.64
C ARG A 464 40.00 148.25 -110.50
N ARG A 465 39.28 148.52 -109.41
CA ARG A 465 39.26 147.63 -108.23
C ARG A 465 37.86 147.44 -107.66
N THR A 466 37.41 146.19 -107.50
CA THR A 466 36.17 145.83 -106.82
C THR A 466 36.43 145.10 -105.50
N LEU A 467 35.62 145.39 -104.49
CA LEU A 467 35.54 144.61 -103.24
C LEU A 467 34.08 144.27 -102.99
N LYS A 468 33.78 143.06 -102.54
CA LYS A 468 32.45 142.60 -102.13
C LYS A 468 32.56 141.87 -100.80
N VAL A 469 31.77 142.29 -99.82
CA VAL A 469 31.61 141.61 -98.53
C VAL A 469 30.16 141.18 -98.43
N SER A 470 29.89 139.94 -98.03
CA SER A 470 28.53 139.45 -97.77
C SER A 470 28.48 138.65 -96.47
N GLY A 471 27.45 138.87 -95.68
CA GLY A 471 27.11 138.07 -94.50
C GLY A 471 25.73 137.46 -94.66
N SER A 472 25.54 136.23 -94.17
CA SER A 472 24.25 135.54 -94.13
C SER A 472 23.88 135.07 -92.74
N THR A 473 22.59 134.88 -92.53
CA THR A 473 22.03 134.22 -91.35
C THR A 473 20.85 133.36 -91.76
N ASP A 474 20.65 132.22 -91.07
CA ASP A 474 19.54 131.30 -91.30
C ASP A 474 18.55 131.19 -90.12
N SER A 475 17.44 130.50 -90.37
CA SER A 475 16.36 130.19 -89.41
C SER A 475 16.78 129.32 -88.21
N ARG A 476 18.00 128.74 -88.20
CA ARG A 476 18.61 128.07 -87.03
C ARG A 476 19.57 128.97 -86.26
N LYS A 477 19.54 130.28 -86.53
CA LYS A 477 20.35 131.34 -85.90
C LYS A 477 21.85 131.18 -86.16
N ARG A 478 22.24 130.42 -87.18
CA ARG A 478 23.64 130.34 -87.60
C ARG A 478 23.95 131.49 -88.54
N ARG A 479 25.17 132.02 -88.45
CA ARG A 479 25.66 133.18 -89.18
C ARG A 479 26.92 132.81 -89.95
N GLY A 480 27.03 133.29 -91.18
CA GLY A 480 28.21 133.12 -92.04
C GLY A 480 28.63 134.45 -92.65
N PHE A 481 29.91 134.61 -92.96
CA PHE A 481 30.40 135.77 -93.70
C PHE A 481 31.39 135.33 -94.79
N ALA A 482 31.48 136.12 -95.85
CA ALA A 482 32.36 135.93 -96.98
C ALA A 482 32.83 137.29 -97.53
N VAL A 483 34.06 137.34 -98.04
CA VAL A 483 34.65 138.54 -98.64
C VAL A 483 35.36 138.14 -99.93
N GLY A 484 35.20 138.91 -100.99
CA GLY A 484 35.89 138.75 -102.27
C GLY A 484 36.38 140.09 -102.81
N ALA A 485 37.53 140.10 -103.46
CA ALA A 485 38.10 141.28 -104.12
C ALA A 485 38.49 140.94 -105.57
N GLY A 486 38.36 141.89 -106.48
CA GLY A 486 38.69 141.73 -107.90
C GLY A 486 39.35 142.99 -108.48
N PHE A 487 40.20 142.84 -109.49
CA PHE A 487 40.94 143.93 -110.14
C PHE A 487 40.69 143.88 -111.65
N HIS A 488 40.35 145.01 -112.26
CA HIS A 488 40.12 145.21 -113.69
C HIS A 488 41.26 146.10 -114.24
N TRP A 489 41.93 145.69 -115.33
CA TRP A 489 43.09 146.38 -115.90
C TRP A 489 42.75 147.26 -117.11
#